data_AF-A0A9E1UYB0-F1
#
_entry.id   AF-A0A9E1UYB0-F1
#
_cell.length_a   1.000
_cell.length_b   1.000
_cell.length_c   1.000
_cell.angle_alpha   90.00
_cell.angle_beta   90.00
_cell.angle_gamma   90.00
#
_symmetry.space_group_name_H-M   'P 1'
#
loop_
_entity.id
_entity.type
_entity.pdbx_description
1 polymer ?
#
loop_
_entity_poly.entity_id
_entity_poly.type
_entity_poly.pdbx_seq_one_letter_code
_entity_poly.pdbx_strand_id
1 'polypeptide(L)'
;MDTTDRFHTYRVEIDGTAITLFIDGVKRLEAKDAYQKGRRYRNQICFGAASSGEVGEAVWKSLRARGGNGVGCNDFALRIKYAKAGE
;
A
#
# COMPACT_ATOMS: atom_id res chain seq x y z
N MET A 1 14.24 -4.36 13.10
CA MET A 1 13.27 -5.43 12.80
C MET A 1 13.66 -5.94 11.43
N ASP A 2 13.90 -7.24 11.30
CA ASP A 2 14.00 -7.86 9.99
C ASP A 2 12.59 -8.02 9.44
N THR A 3 12.38 -7.62 8.19
CA THR A 3 11.10 -7.75 7.50
C THR A 3 11.20 -8.65 6.27
N THR A 4 12.30 -9.37 6.15
CA THR A 4 12.62 -10.24 5.00
C THR A 4 12.51 -11.72 5.34
N ASP A 5 12.28 -12.06 6.61
CA ASP A 5 12.28 -13.44 7.13
C ASP A 5 10.94 -14.16 6.94
N ARG A 6 9.81 -13.45 7.06
CA ARG A 6 8.46 -14.02 6.95
C ARG A 6 7.44 -13.01 6.44
N PHE A 7 6.17 -13.43 6.40
CA PHE A 7 5.06 -12.50 6.22
C PHE A 7 4.93 -11.56 7.43
N HIS A 8 4.84 -10.27 7.14
CA HIS A 8 4.53 -9.23 8.12
C HIS A 8 3.25 -8.50 7.74
N THR A 9 2.60 -7.95 8.76
CA THR A 9 1.44 -7.07 8.58
C THR A 9 1.90 -5.63 8.54
N TYR A 10 1.79 -5.02 7.37
CA TYR A 10 1.98 -3.58 7.20
C TYR A 10 0.61 -2.89 7.25
N ARG A 11 0.48 -1.89 8.11
CA ARG A 11 -0.69 -1.02 8.15
C ARG A 11 -0.24 0.43 8.04
N VAL A 12 -0.65 1.07 6.96
CA VAL A 12 -0.48 2.51 6.77
C VAL A 12 -1.79 3.20 7.08
N GLU A 13 -1.75 4.19 7.97
CA GLU A 13 -2.87 5.08 8.27
C GLU A 13 -2.53 6.49 7.78
N ILE A 14 -3.49 7.09 7.10
CA ILE A 14 -3.40 8.43 6.53
C ILE A 14 -4.52 9.26 7.14
N ASP A 15 -4.16 10.38 7.76
CA ASP A 15 -5.10 11.39 8.26
C ASP A 15 -4.65 12.78 7.80
N GLY A 16 -5.41 13.38 6.88
CA GLY A 16 -5.01 14.62 6.22
C GLY A 16 -3.66 14.49 5.51
N THR A 17 -2.65 15.21 6.01
CA THR A 17 -1.26 15.22 5.53
C THR A 17 -0.33 14.34 6.38
N ALA A 18 -0.85 13.73 7.45
CA ALA A 18 -0.08 12.89 8.35
C ALA A 18 -0.13 11.42 7.92
N ILE A 19 0.97 10.72 8.17
CA ILE A 19 1.10 9.28 7.93
C ILE A 19 1.61 8.58 9.19
N THR A 20 1.03 7.42 9.49
CA THR A 20 1.53 6.51 10.51
C THR A 20 1.68 5.12 9.90
N LEU A 21 2.85 4.51 10.10
CA LEU A 21 3.14 3.13 9.68
C LEU A 21 3.27 2.23 10.90
N PHE A 22 2.52 1.13 10.86
CA PHE A 22 2.66 0.02 11.78
C PHE A 22 3.21 -1.20 11.04
N ILE A 23 4.13 -1.91 11.68
CA ILE A 23 4.61 -3.22 11.22
C ILE A 23 4.39 -4.21 12.36
N ASP A 24 3.63 -5.28 12.08
CA ASP A 24 3.19 -6.27 13.06
C ASP A 24 2.51 -5.62 14.28
N GLY A 25 1.68 -4.61 14.03
CA GLY A 25 0.94 -3.87 15.06
C GLY A 25 1.76 -2.83 15.84
N VAL A 26 3.09 -2.81 15.68
CA VAL A 26 3.97 -1.84 16.37
C VAL A 26 4.13 -0.59 15.51
N LYS A 27 3.91 0.59 16.09
CA LYS A 27 4.18 1.87 15.41
C LYS A 27 5.67 1.98 15.11
N ARG A 28 6.03 2.13 13.83
CA ARG A 28 7.42 2.22 13.36
C ARG A 28 7.77 3.60 12.82
N LEU A 29 6.81 4.29 12.22
CA LEU A 29 7.00 5.63 11.70
C LEU A 29 5.74 6.46 11.94
N GLU A 30 5.96 7.74 12.27
CA GLU A 30 4.93 8.76 12.35
C GLU A 30 5.54 10.04 11.76
N ALA A 31 4.86 10.61 10.78
CA ALA A 31 5.28 11.87 10.18
C ALA A 31 4.06 12.76 9.98
N LYS A 32 4.12 13.96 10.55
CA LYS A 32 3.17 15.04 10.29
C LYS A 32 3.60 15.76 9.01
N ASP A 33 2.64 16.22 8.23
CA ASP A 33 2.89 16.95 6.98
C ASP A 33 3.79 16.20 5.98
N ALA A 34 3.61 14.88 5.91
CA ALA A 34 4.42 13.98 5.09
C ALA A 34 4.24 14.21 3.57
N TYR A 35 3.13 14.83 3.17
CA TYR A 35 2.86 15.19 1.78
C TYR A 35 1.88 16.37 1.70
N GLN A 36 1.90 17.04 0.56
CA GLN A 36 0.90 18.04 0.21
C GLN A 36 -0.32 17.34 -0.42
N LYS A 37 -1.52 17.87 -0.20
CA LYS A 37 -2.72 17.39 -0.91
C LYS A 37 -2.45 17.47 -2.42
N GLY A 38 -2.43 16.31 -3.08
CA GLY A 38 -2.07 16.18 -4.47
C GLY A 38 -3.02 16.91 -5.43
N ARG A 39 -2.51 17.17 -6.65
CA ARG A 39 -3.23 17.76 -7.79
C ARG A 39 -4.53 16.99 -8.11
N ARG A 40 -5.44 17.60 -8.90
CA ARG A 40 -6.79 17.16 -9.36
C ARG A 40 -6.97 15.72 -9.93
N TYR A 41 -6.04 14.80 -9.71
CA TYR A 41 -6.15 13.40 -10.11
C TYR A 41 -7.09 12.61 -9.19
N ARG A 42 -7.58 11.48 -9.70
CA ARG A 42 -8.37 10.54 -8.89
C ARG A 42 -7.52 9.97 -7.77
N ASN A 43 -8.10 9.83 -6.58
CA ASN A 43 -7.49 9.05 -5.51
C ASN A 43 -7.38 7.59 -5.96
N GLN A 44 -6.20 7.00 -5.84
CA GLN A 44 -5.94 5.61 -6.19
C GLN A 44 -5.20 4.92 -5.04
N ILE A 45 -5.44 3.62 -4.88
CA ILE A 45 -4.71 2.75 -3.96
C ILE A 45 -4.12 1.62 -4.79
N CYS A 46 -2.81 1.50 -4.77
CA CYS A 46 -2.06 0.52 -5.55
C CYS A 46 -1.28 -0.41 -4.61
N PHE A 47 -1.12 -1.68 -4.99
CA PHE A 47 -0.35 -2.68 -4.27
C PHE A 47 0.63 -3.38 -5.22
N GLY A 48 1.83 -3.73 -4.74
CA GLY A 48 2.89 -4.36 -5.54
C GLY A 48 3.83 -3.36 -6.22
N ALA A 49 4.49 -3.78 -7.31
CA ALA A 49 5.34 -2.91 -8.12
C ALA A 49 4.48 -1.93 -8.95
N ALA A 50 4.20 -0.77 -8.36
CA ALA A 50 3.32 0.25 -8.93
C ALA A 50 4.07 1.33 -9.73
N SER A 51 5.36 1.17 -9.98
CA SER A 51 6.20 2.04 -10.81
C SER A 51 6.53 1.34 -12.14
N SER A 52 6.38 2.04 -13.27
CA SER A 52 6.53 1.43 -14.61
C SER A 52 7.98 1.10 -15.00
N GLY A 53 8.95 1.70 -14.33
CA GLY A 53 10.39 1.51 -14.60
C GLY A 53 11.06 0.47 -13.72
N GLU A 54 10.36 -0.07 -12.71
CA GLU A 54 10.95 -0.98 -11.74
C GLU A 54 10.26 -2.35 -11.83
N VAL A 55 11.04 -3.39 -11.54
CA VAL A 55 10.54 -4.77 -11.44
C VAL A 55 10.56 -5.14 -9.96
N GLY A 56 9.40 -5.55 -9.44
CA GLY A 56 9.26 -6.02 -8.08
C GLY A 56 8.13 -7.03 -7.98
N GLU A 57 8.32 -8.04 -7.16
CA GLU A 57 7.33 -9.08 -6.91
C GLU A 57 7.06 -9.18 -5.41
N ALA A 58 5.81 -9.47 -5.05
CA ALA A 58 5.40 -9.66 -3.67
C ALA A 58 4.26 -10.67 -3.59
N VAL A 59 4.32 -11.54 -2.58
CA VAL A 59 3.23 -12.44 -2.24
C VAL A 59 2.38 -11.81 -1.13
N TRP A 60 1.07 -11.79 -1.31
CA TRP A 60 0.13 -11.20 -0.36
C TRP A 60 -0.77 -12.29 0.24
N LYS A 61 -0.76 -12.43 1.57
CA LYS A 61 -1.74 -13.29 2.26
C LYS A 61 -3.12 -12.62 2.36
N SER A 62 -3.16 -11.31 2.49
CA SER A 62 -4.39 -10.52 2.52
C SER A 62 -4.10 -9.07 2.14
N LEU A 63 -5.13 -8.39 1.63
CA LEU A 63 -5.12 -6.97 1.31
C LEU A 63 -6.39 -6.34 1.88
N ARG A 64 -6.25 -5.15 2.47
CA ARG A 64 -7.38 -4.36 2.95
C ARG A 64 -7.11 -2.88 2.74
N ALA A 65 -8.02 -2.22 2.04
CA ALA A 65 -8.08 -0.78 1.93
C ALA A 65 -9.38 -0.28 2.57
N ARG A 66 -9.34 0.86 3.25
CA ARG A 66 -10.53 1.56 3.76
C ARG A 66 -10.42 3.03 3.42
N GLY A 67 -11.47 3.59 2.82
CA GLY A 67 -11.61 5.04 2.70
C GLY A 67 -12.13 5.65 4.01
N GLY A 68 -11.86 6.94 4.22
CA GLY A 68 -12.54 7.71 5.26
C GLY A 68 -14.02 7.92 4.95
N ASN A 69 -14.80 8.38 5.93
CA ASN A 69 -16.21 8.68 5.73
C ASN A 69 -16.42 9.66 4.55
N GLY A 70 -17.25 9.27 3.59
CA GLY A 70 -17.54 10.08 2.39
C GLY A 70 -16.50 9.99 1.26
N VAL A 71 -15.40 9.24 1.43
CA VAL A 71 -14.40 9.03 0.37
C VAL A 71 -14.68 7.70 -0.32
N GLY A 72 -15.29 7.76 -1.50
CA GLY A 72 -15.45 6.60 -2.38
C GLY A 72 -14.11 6.21 -3.00
N CYS A 73 -13.72 4.94 -2.89
CA CYS A 73 -12.71 4.35 -3.76
C CYS A 73 -13.42 3.96 -5.06
N ASN A 74 -13.28 4.78 -6.11
CA ASN A 74 -14.04 4.59 -7.35
C ASN A 74 -13.44 3.50 -8.25
N ASP A 75 -12.17 3.15 -8.06
CA ASP A 75 -11.47 2.16 -8.89
C ASP A 75 -10.51 1.34 -8.03
N PHE A 76 -10.59 0.01 -8.14
CA PHE A 76 -9.60 -0.93 -7.61
C PHE A 76 -9.03 -1.74 -8.77
N ALA A 77 -7.74 -1.60 -9.06
CA ALA A 77 -7.05 -2.37 -10.08
C ALA A 77 -6.13 -3.39 -9.42
N LEU A 78 -6.47 -4.67 -9.53
CA LEU A 78 -5.61 -5.78 -9.13
C LEU A 78 -5.16 -6.54 -10.39
N ARG A 79 -3.84 -6.64 -10.58
CA ARG A 79 -3.26 -7.49 -11.61
C ARG A 79 -2.46 -8.60 -10.95
N ILE A 80 -2.94 -9.83 -11.10
CA ILE A 80 -2.21 -11.03 -10.70
C ILE A 80 -1.63 -11.66 -11.97
N LYS A 81 -0.32 -11.88 -12.01
CA LYS A 81 0.33 -12.72 -13.02
C LYS A 81 0.83 -13.97 -12.32
N TYR A 82 0.49 -15.14 -12.87
CA TYR A 82 1.13 -16.40 -12.49
C TYR A 82 2.08 -16.78 -13.63
N ALA A 83 3.30 -17.22 -13.31
CA ALA A 83 4.09 -17.98 -14.26
C ALA A 83 3.38 -19.31 -14.52
N LYS A 84 3.29 -19.75 -15.78
CA LYS A 84 2.90 -21.13 -16.07
C LYS A 84 3.99 -22.05 -15.55
N ALA A 85 3.61 -23.18 -14.95
CA ALA A 85 4.58 -24.22 -14.64
C ALA A 85 5.23 -24.69 -15.96
N GLY A 86 6.54 -24.48 -16.10
CA GLY A 86 7.34 -24.98 -17.24
C GLY A 86 7.95 -23.93 -18.18
N GLU A 87 8.11 -22.67 -17.75
CA GLU A 87 8.93 -21.66 -18.45
C GLU A 87 10.20 -21.34 -17.66
#